data_AF-A0A0D6ARR1-F1
#
_entry.id   AF-A0A0D6ARR1-F1
#
_cell.length_a   1.000
_cell.length_b   1.000
_cell.length_c   1.000
_cell.angle_alpha   90.00
_cell.angle_beta   90.00
_cell.angle_gamma   90.00
#
_symmetry.space_group_name_H-M   'P 1'
#
loop_
_entity.id
_entity.type
_entity.pdbx_description
1 polymer ?
#
loop_
_entity_poly.entity_id
_entity_poly.type
_entity_poly.pdbx_seq_one_letter_code
_entity_poly.pdbx_strand_id
1 'polypeptide(L)'
;MAINYIEKGFQLHEEIERQGYSLVFLDGVWVSSNDTAVQEIIDNFIPKSDPNWDNFNSLMLSHPRFIEVSALGFQINPVAVSSLPTALLQVTTHGLNSFTSIWNLICYLGQATQNDRNIWADLAIENNLPSDFIAVLRG
;
A
#
# COMPACT_ATOMS: atom_id res chain seq x y z
N MET A 1 -35.31 3.07 -6.01
CA MET A 1 -35.28 1.76 -5.32
C MET A 1 -34.61 2.04 -3.99
N ALA A 2 -35.12 1.64 -2.83
CA ALA A 2 -34.46 2.05 -1.58
C ALA A 2 -33.08 1.38 -1.44
N ILE A 3 -32.02 2.17 -1.21
CA ILE A 3 -30.68 1.65 -0.93
C ILE A 3 -30.69 0.94 0.42
N ASN A 4 -30.19 -0.30 0.44
CA ASN A 4 -29.94 -1.04 1.67
C ASN A 4 -28.50 -0.75 2.13
N TYR A 5 -28.34 0.35 2.86
CA TYR A 5 -27.03 0.84 3.29
C TYR A 5 -26.65 0.34 4.69
N ILE A 6 -25.50 -0.31 4.78
CA ILE A 6 -24.76 -0.52 6.04
C ILE A 6 -23.42 0.18 5.86
N GLU A 7 -23.06 1.07 6.79
CA GLU A 7 -21.79 1.80 6.75
C GLU A 7 -20.61 0.81 6.71
N LYS A 8 -19.86 0.82 5.59
CA LYS A 8 -18.64 0.01 5.41
C LYS A 8 -17.36 0.86 5.51
N GLY A 9 -17.47 2.07 6.03
CA GLY A 9 -16.37 3.01 6.26
C GLY A 9 -16.14 3.98 5.10
N PHE A 10 -15.24 4.94 5.31
CA PHE A 10 -14.95 6.02 4.37
C PHE A 10 -14.57 5.55 2.96
N GLN A 11 -13.86 4.41 2.86
CA GLN A 11 -13.42 3.83 1.58
C GLN A 11 -14.60 3.48 0.64
N LEU A 12 -15.79 3.18 1.19
CA LEU A 12 -16.98 2.93 0.37
C LEU A 12 -17.43 4.20 -0.34
N HIS A 13 -17.42 5.34 0.35
CA HIS A 13 -17.78 6.63 -0.22
C HIS A 13 -16.79 7.07 -1.29
N GLU A 14 -15.49 6.89 -1.03
CA GLU A 14 -14.45 7.14 -2.05
C GLU A 14 -14.65 6.27 -3.30
N GLU A 15 -15.01 5.00 -3.15
CA GLU A 15 -15.24 4.09 -4.28
C GLU A 15 -16.48 4.50 -5.09
N ILE A 16 -17.55 4.92 -4.42
CA ILE A 16 -18.76 5.46 -5.06
C ILE A 16 -18.41 6.72 -5.88
N GLU A 17 -17.66 7.66 -5.29
CA GLU A 17 -17.21 8.88 -5.98
C GLU A 17 -16.25 8.59 -7.14
N ARG A 18 -15.32 7.64 -6.97
CA ARG A 18 -14.38 7.21 -8.02
C ARG A 18 -15.09 6.66 -9.25
N GLN A 19 -16.24 6.01 -9.07
CA GLN A 19 -17.08 5.53 -10.17
C GLN A 19 -18.03 6.61 -10.73
N GLY A 20 -17.94 7.84 -10.24
CA GLY A 20 -18.72 8.98 -10.72
C GLY A 20 -20.13 9.09 -10.12
N TYR A 21 -20.40 8.36 -9.04
CA TYR A 21 -21.66 8.42 -8.32
C TYR A 21 -21.51 9.18 -7.00
N SER A 22 -22.63 9.46 -6.32
CA SER A 22 -22.62 10.06 -5.00
C SER A 22 -23.61 9.37 -4.09
N LEU A 23 -23.28 9.34 -2.81
CA LEU A 23 -24.13 8.85 -1.74
C LEU A 23 -23.97 9.81 -0.56
N VAL A 24 -25.01 10.57 -0.23
CA VAL A 24 -24.97 11.61 0.80
C VAL A 24 -26.08 11.41 1.81
N PHE A 25 -25.80 11.72 3.07
CA PHE A 25 -26.80 11.70 4.13
C PHE A 25 -27.44 13.07 4.28
N LEU A 26 -28.70 13.20 3.87
CA LEU A 26 -29.47 14.45 3.91
C LEU A 26 -30.75 14.24 4.72
N ASP A 27 -30.96 15.08 5.72
CA ASP A 27 -32.18 15.08 6.56
C ASP A 27 -32.57 13.70 7.14
N GLY A 28 -31.58 12.88 7.50
CA GLY A 28 -31.81 11.55 8.07
C GLY A 28 -31.96 10.43 7.04
N VAL A 29 -31.78 10.72 5.75
CA VAL A 29 -31.97 9.77 4.64
C VAL A 29 -30.73 9.72 3.76
N TRP A 30 -30.34 8.51 3.37
CA TRP A 30 -29.30 8.32 2.34
C TRP A 30 -29.88 8.60 0.96
N VAL A 31 -29.33 9.60 0.28
CA VAL A 31 -29.72 10.03 -1.06
C VAL A 31 -28.57 9.74 -2.00
N SER A 32 -28.84 9.04 -3.10
CA SER A 32 -27.85 8.70 -4.11
C SER A 32 -28.11 9.37 -5.45
N SER A 33 -27.07 9.50 -6.28
CA SER A 33 -27.23 9.96 -7.65
C SER A 33 -27.84 8.90 -8.58
N ASN A 34 -27.69 7.61 -8.26
CA ASN A 34 -28.27 6.48 -8.99
C ASN A 34 -28.37 5.25 -8.07
N ASP A 35 -29.59 4.97 -7.58
CA ASP A 35 -29.81 3.91 -6.58
C ASP A 35 -29.32 2.53 -7.06
N THR A 36 -29.53 2.20 -8.34
CA THR A 36 -29.16 0.88 -8.88
C THR A 36 -27.65 0.72 -8.95
N ALA A 37 -26.95 1.73 -9.48
CA ALA A 37 -25.49 1.68 -9.61
C ALA A 37 -24.80 1.73 -8.23
N VAL A 38 -25.28 2.59 -7.33
CA VAL A 38 -24.71 2.70 -5.97
C VAL A 38 -24.96 1.43 -5.16
N GLN A 39 -26.14 0.80 -5.28
CA GLN A 39 -26.39 -0.48 -4.62
C GLN A 39 -25.45 -1.58 -5.14
N GLU A 40 -25.19 -1.64 -6.44
CA GLU A 40 -24.24 -2.60 -7.02
C GLU A 40 -22.81 -2.39 -6.46
N ILE A 41 -22.39 -1.14 -6.26
CA ILE A 41 -21.11 -0.83 -5.62
C ILE A 41 -21.11 -1.30 -4.16
N ILE A 42 -22.15 -0.97 -3.38
CA ILE A 42 -22.26 -1.37 -1.96
C ILE A 42 -22.22 -2.89 -1.80
N ASP A 43 -22.96 -3.61 -2.64
CA ASP A 43 -23.08 -5.07 -2.57
C ASP A 43 -21.74 -5.75 -2.87
N ASN A 44 -20.97 -5.20 -3.81
CA ASN A 44 -19.66 -5.74 -4.20
C ASN A 44 -18.48 -5.14 -3.41
N PHE A 45 -18.71 -4.11 -2.59
CA PHE A 45 -17.63 -3.44 -1.86
C PHE A 45 -17.09 -4.33 -0.74
N ILE A 46 -15.80 -4.63 -0.86
CA ILE A 46 -14.97 -5.29 0.16
C ILE A 46 -14.01 -4.23 0.71
N PRO A 47 -14.16 -3.80 1.97
CA PRO A 47 -13.22 -2.87 2.59
C PRO A 47 -11.81 -3.41 2.52
N LYS A 48 -10.84 -2.57 2.12
CA LYS A 48 -9.43 -2.92 2.29
C LYS A 48 -9.13 -2.88 3.79
N SER A 49 -8.60 -3.96 4.33
CA SER A 49 -8.07 -3.93 5.69
C SER A 49 -6.93 -2.93 5.77
N ASP A 50 -6.74 -2.39 6.97
CA ASP A 50 -5.70 -1.40 7.22
C ASP A 50 -4.31 -1.95 6.83
N PRO A 51 -3.40 -1.08 6.34
CA PRO A 51 -2.03 -1.49 5.99
C PRO A 51 -1.33 -2.19 7.15
N ASN A 52 -0.86 -3.42 6.92
CA ASN A 52 -0.17 -4.22 7.93
C ASN A 52 1.36 -4.10 7.78
N TRP A 53 1.89 -2.95 8.20
CA TRP A 53 3.32 -2.66 8.14
C TRP A 53 4.16 -3.63 8.98
N ASP A 54 3.66 -4.05 10.14
CA ASP A 54 4.39 -4.93 11.05
C ASP A 54 4.60 -6.33 10.45
N ASN A 55 3.55 -6.90 9.85
CA ASN A 55 3.66 -8.19 9.18
C ASN A 55 4.55 -8.11 7.94
N PHE A 56 4.40 -7.06 7.12
CA PHE A 56 5.30 -6.82 5.99
C PHE A 56 6.77 -6.75 6.43
N ASN A 57 7.06 -5.98 7.49
CA ASN A 57 8.42 -5.86 8.02
C ASN A 57 8.97 -7.21 8.50
N SER A 58 8.14 -8.00 9.18
CA SER A 58 8.53 -9.34 9.64
C SER A 58 8.86 -10.27 8.46
N LEU A 59 8.03 -10.27 7.42
CA LEU A 59 8.23 -11.06 6.20
C LEU A 59 9.50 -10.61 5.45
N MET A 60 9.71 -9.30 5.30
CA MET A 60 10.91 -8.77 4.67
C MET A 60 12.19 -9.16 5.41
N LEU A 61 12.23 -8.95 6.73
CA LEU A 61 13.41 -9.26 7.56
C LEU A 61 13.73 -10.75 7.64
N SER A 62 12.75 -11.62 7.37
CA SER A 62 12.95 -13.07 7.30
C SER A 62 13.20 -13.59 5.88
N HIS A 63 13.06 -12.75 4.85
CA HIS A 63 13.22 -13.18 3.45
C HIS A 63 14.71 -13.38 3.11
N PRO A 64 15.16 -14.61 2.75
CA PRO A 64 16.59 -14.91 2.58
C PRO A 64 17.28 -13.98 1.56
N ARG A 65 16.62 -13.76 0.43
CA ARG A 65 17.16 -12.88 -0.62
C ARG A 65 17.28 -11.42 -0.17
N PHE A 66 16.35 -10.94 0.66
CA PHE A 66 16.43 -9.58 1.18
C PHE A 66 17.59 -9.42 2.16
N ILE A 67 17.82 -10.45 2.99
CA ILE A 67 18.97 -10.51 3.90
C ILE A 67 20.28 -10.48 3.11
N GLU A 68 20.41 -11.27 2.04
CA GLU A 68 21.60 -11.28 1.17
C GLU A 68 21.84 -9.92 0.50
N VAL A 69 20.81 -9.33 -0.10
CA VAL A 69 20.87 -8.01 -0.76
C VAL A 69 21.28 -6.94 0.25
N SER A 70 20.69 -6.96 1.45
CA SER A 70 21.03 -6.04 2.53
C SER A 70 22.46 -6.23 3.03
N ALA A 71 22.94 -7.47 3.16
CA ALA A 71 24.30 -7.77 3.59
C ALA A 71 25.34 -7.29 2.57
N LEU A 72 25.12 -7.54 1.28
CA LEU A 72 25.97 -7.02 0.20
C LEU A 72 25.95 -5.49 0.14
N GLY A 73 24.77 -4.89 0.22
CA GLY A 73 24.61 -3.44 0.30
C GLY A 73 25.36 -2.86 1.50
N PHE A 74 25.32 -3.53 2.65
CA PHE A 74 25.98 -3.06 3.88
C PHE A 74 27.50 -3.12 3.75
N GLN A 75 28.06 -4.14 3.10
CA GLN A 75 29.50 -4.24 2.86
C GLN A 75 30.04 -3.08 2.00
N ILE A 76 29.22 -2.57 1.07
CA ILE A 76 29.63 -1.50 0.15
C ILE A 76 29.28 -0.11 0.70
N ASN A 77 28.08 0.05 1.24
CA ASN A 77 27.58 1.31 1.80
C ASN A 77 26.74 1.06 3.07
N PRO A 78 27.40 0.93 4.24
CA PRO A 78 26.71 0.69 5.51
C PRO A 78 25.70 1.78 5.88
N VAL A 79 25.97 3.03 5.48
CA VAL A 79 25.12 4.19 5.80
C VAL A 79 23.77 4.07 5.11
N ALA A 80 23.76 3.69 3.83
CA ALA A 80 22.52 3.53 3.06
C ALA A 80 21.62 2.46 3.70
N VAL A 81 22.17 1.28 4.00
CA VAL A 81 21.40 0.18 4.61
C VAL A 81 20.92 0.54 6.02
N SER A 82 21.77 1.17 6.83
CA SER A 82 21.40 1.61 8.19
C SER A 82 20.33 2.71 8.19
N SER A 83 20.16 3.43 7.08
CA SER A 83 19.14 4.48 6.95
C SER A 83 17.77 3.95 6.55
N LEU A 84 17.68 2.69 6.13
CA LEU A 84 16.44 2.09 5.63
C LEU A 84 15.28 2.13 6.66
N PRO A 85 15.47 1.79 7.95
CA PRO A 85 14.39 1.87 8.93
C PRO A 85 13.85 3.29 9.09
N THR A 86 14.73 4.29 9.14
CA THR A 86 14.33 5.70 9.23
C THR A 86 13.57 6.14 7.98
N ALA A 87 14.02 5.73 6.79
CA ALA A 87 13.34 6.04 5.54
C ALA A 87 11.95 5.40 5.46
N LEU A 88 11.80 4.18 5.97
CA LEU A 88 10.51 3.48 6.02
C LEU A 88 9.51 4.18 6.96
N LEU A 89 9.97 4.67 8.11
CA LEU A 89 9.14 5.48 9.03
C LEU A 89 8.66 6.80 8.38
N GLN A 90 9.37 7.31 7.37
CA GLN A 90 8.91 8.50 6.64
C GLN A 90 7.84 8.16 5.61
N VAL A 91 7.78 6.92 5.09
CA VAL A 91 6.73 6.51 4.14
C VAL A 91 5.34 6.63 4.77
N THR A 92 5.21 6.29 6.05
CA THR A 92 3.94 6.41 6.79
C THR A 92 3.51 7.88 7.02
N THR A 93 4.39 8.85 6.76
CA THR A 93 4.16 10.30 6.88
C THR A 93 4.31 11.04 5.55
N HIS A 94 4.14 10.35 4.41
CA HIS A 94 4.23 10.87 3.03
C HIS A 94 5.65 11.23 2.51
N GLY A 95 6.71 10.81 3.20
CA GLY A 95 8.11 11.00 2.80
C GLY A 95 8.66 9.93 1.85
N LEU A 96 7.92 9.61 0.77
CA LEU A 96 8.29 8.50 -0.14
C LEU A 96 9.64 8.69 -0.85
N ASN A 97 10.04 9.94 -1.15
CA ASN A 97 11.25 10.25 -1.91
C ASN A 97 12.55 9.77 -1.23
N SER A 98 12.65 9.92 0.10
CA SER A 98 13.79 9.45 0.88
C SER A 98 13.92 7.93 0.80
N PHE A 99 12.79 7.24 0.96
CA PHE A 99 12.71 5.79 0.84
C PHE A 99 13.10 5.33 -0.56
N THR A 100 12.53 5.91 -1.62
CA THR A 100 12.85 5.55 -3.01
C THR A 100 14.34 5.62 -3.31
N SER A 101 14.99 6.68 -2.86
CA SER A 101 16.42 6.89 -3.10
C SER A 101 17.28 5.84 -2.39
N ILE A 102 16.99 5.57 -1.11
CA ILE A 102 17.72 4.57 -0.31
C ILE A 102 17.43 3.16 -0.81
N TRP A 103 16.17 2.85 -1.11
CA TRP A 103 15.73 1.54 -1.59
C TRP A 103 16.40 1.17 -2.92
N ASN A 104 16.37 2.07 -3.90
CA ASN A 104 16.98 1.84 -5.20
C ASN A 104 18.51 1.67 -5.07
N LEU A 105 19.15 2.45 -4.19
CA LEU A 105 20.58 2.31 -3.93
C LEU A 105 20.91 0.94 -3.32
N ILE A 106 20.17 0.48 -2.30
CA ILE A 106 20.39 -0.82 -1.67
C ILE A 106 20.16 -1.95 -2.67
N CYS A 107 19.08 -1.87 -3.47
CA CYS A 107 18.80 -2.86 -4.52
C CYS A 107 19.93 -2.93 -5.56
N TYR A 108 20.43 -1.77 -5.99
CA TYR A 108 21.56 -1.71 -6.93
C TYR A 108 22.84 -2.31 -6.34
N LEU A 109 23.22 -1.89 -5.12
CA LEU A 109 24.45 -2.37 -4.47
C LEU A 109 24.38 -3.85 -4.10
N GLY A 110 23.22 -4.30 -3.62
CA GLY A 110 22.98 -5.69 -3.25
C GLY A 110 22.64 -6.60 -4.43
N GLN A 111 22.66 -6.07 -5.66
CA GLN A 111 22.39 -6.82 -6.89
C GLN A 111 21.02 -7.52 -6.86
N ALA A 112 20.00 -6.82 -6.37
CA ALA A 112 18.62 -7.29 -6.41
C ALA A 112 18.17 -7.38 -7.87
N THR A 113 17.56 -8.51 -8.23
CA THR A 113 16.98 -8.70 -9.56
C THR A 113 15.58 -8.10 -9.62
N GLN A 114 15.04 -7.92 -10.84
CA GLN A 114 13.65 -7.50 -10.99
C GLN A 114 12.66 -8.51 -10.37
N ASN A 115 13.00 -9.81 -10.41
CA ASN A 115 12.21 -10.84 -9.78
C ASN A 115 12.18 -10.68 -8.24
N ASP A 116 13.31 -10.37 -7.62
CA ASP A 116 13.39 -10.12 -6.18
C ASP A 116 12.49 -8.94 -5.79
N ARG A 117 12.57 -7.85 -6.56
CA ARG A 117 11.75 -6.65 -6.36
C ARG A 117 10.26 -6.92 -6.51
N ASN A 118 9.87 -7.72 -7.49
CA ASN A 118 8.47 -8.11 -7.70
C ASN A 118 7.96 -8.95 -6.52
N ILE A 119 8.73 -9.91 -6.02
CA ILE A 119 8.36 -10.72 -4.85
C ILE A 119 8.12 -9.82 -3.62
N TRP A 120 9.02 -8.87 -3.35
CA TRP A 120 8.84 -7.96 -2.21
C TRP A 120 7.64 -7.02 -2.38
N ALA A 121 7.36 -6.59 -3.60
CA ALA A 121 6.17 -5.81 -3.92
C ALA A 121 4.88 -6.64 -3.74
N ASP A 122 4.90 -7.92 -4.06
CA ASP A 122 3.76 -8.81 -3.87
C ASP A 122 3.50 -9.06 -2.37
N LEU A 123 4.55 -9.19 -1.55
CA LEU A 123 4.41 -9.18 -0.08
C LEU A 123 3.76 -7.89 0.42
N ALA A 124 4.10 -6.72 -0.16
CA ALA A 124 3.46 -5.46 0.20
C ALA A 124 1.97 -5.41 -0.21
N ILE A 125 1.61 -6.00 -1.36
CA ILE A 125 0.22 -6.14 -1.80
C ILE A 125 -0.58 -7.02 -0.84
N GLU A 126 -0.04 -8.18 -0.47
CA GLU A 126 -0.65 -9.12 0.49
C GLU A 126 -0.89 -8.49 1.87
N ASN A 127 -0.14 -7.42 2.19
CA ASN A 127 -0.24 -6.66 3.44
C ASN A 127 -1.00 -5.33 3.31
N ASN A 128 -1.70 -5.11 2.19
CA ASN A 128 -2.49 -3.91 1.92
C ASN A 128 -1.70 -2.60 2.04
N LEU A 129 -0.42 -2.62 1.67
CA LEU A 129 0.41 -1.41 1.70
C LEU A 129 0.03 -0.44 0.55
N PRO A 130 0.34 0.87 0.69
CA PRO A 130 -0.02 1.86 -0.33
C PRO A 130 0.56 1.57 -1.71
N SER A 131 -0.21 1.85 -2.77
CA SER A 131 0.18 1.60 -4.17
C SER A 131 1.47 2.31 -4.57
N ASP A 132 1.70 3.52 -4.07
CA ASP A 132 2.89 4.31 -4.40
C ASP A 132 4.15 3.68 -3.79
N PHE A 133 4.02 3.11 -2.58
CA PHE A 133 5.09 2.34 -1.95
C PHE A 133 5.38 1.05 -2.73
N ILE A 134 4.33 0.31 -3.14
CA ILE A 134 4.45 -0.89 -3.97
C ILE A 134 5.15 -0.56 -5.31
N ALA A 135 4.81 0.58 -5.93
CA ALA A 135 5.45 1.03 -7.16
C ALA A 135 6.95 1.27 -6.98
N VAL A 136 7.37 1.84 -5.85
CA VAL A 136 8.80 2.01 -5.52
C VAL A 136 9.50 0.66 -5.31
N LEU A 137 8.85 -0.30 -4.65
CA LEU A 137 9.42 -1.63 -4.45
C LEU A 137 9.74 -2.31 -5.78
N ARG A 138 8.82 -2.26 -6.75
CA ARG A 138 9.00 -2.76 -8.13
C ARG A 138 10.01 -1.95 -8.93
N GLY A 139 9.92 -0.63 -8.74
CA GLY A 139 10.47 0.52 -9.46
C GLY A 139 11.18 0.27 -10.76
#